data_AF-A0A924G209-F1
#
_entry.id   AF-A0A924G209-F1
#
_cell.length_a   1.000
_cell.length_b   1.000
_cell.length_c   1.000
_cell.angle_alpha   90.00
_cell.angle_beta   90.00
_cell.angle_gamma   90.00
#
_symmetry.space_group_name_H-M   'P 1'
#
loop_
_entity.id
_entity.type
_entity.pdbx_description
1 polymer ?
#
loop_
_entity_poly.entity_id
_entity_poly.type
_entity_poly.pdbx_seq_one_letter_code
_entity_poly.pdbx_strand_id
1 'polypeptide(L)' 'FAEQLLEQKGKTILIVGHSNTTPALTNFLLKEDKFKSLDESVYNKIFVVTVNGSQAAVKILEY' A
#
# COMPACT_ATOMS: atom_id res chain seq x y z
N PHE A 1 -9.72 -6.66 7.00
CA PHE A 1 -8.32 -6.86 6.56
C PHE A 1 -7.47 -5.61 6.77
N ALA A 2 -7.65 -4.52 6.02
CA ALA A 2 -6.77 -3.35 6.09
C ALA A 2 -6.69 -2.71 7.49
N GLU A 3 -7.82 -2.63 8.21
CA GLU A 3 -7.86 -2.12 9.60
C GLU A 3 -7.02 -2.97 10.56
N GLN A 4 -6.99 -4.30 10.37
CA GLN A 4 -6.20 -5.21 11.20
C GLN A 4 -4.69 -5.00 11.01
N LEU A 5 -4.27 -4.43 9.87
CA LEU A 5 -2.87 -4.05 9.65
C LEU A 5 -2.46 -2.87 10.52
N LEU A 6 -3.38 -1.93 10.79
CA LEU A 6 -3.12 -0.75 11.62
C LEU A 6 -2.92 -1.11 13.10
N GLU A 7 -3.39 -2.28 13.52
CA GLU A 7 -3.21 -2.82 14.86
C GLU A 7 -1.79 -3.41 15.07
N GLN A 8 -1.07 -3.74 13.98
CA GLN A 8 0.24 -4.41 14.01
C GLN A 8 1.41 -3.42 14.21
N LYS A 9 1.42 -2.72 15.33
CA LYS A 9 2.45 -1.71 15.65
C LYS A 9 3.85 -2.33 15.75
N GLY A 10 4.85 -1.64 15.19
CA GLY A 10 6.27 -2.02 15.26
C GLY A 10 6.67 -3.20 14.38
N LYS A 11 5.78 -3.68 13.51
CA LYS A 11 6.07 -4.78 12.59
C LYS A 11 6.25 -4.27 11.16
N THR A 12 7.07 -4.97 10.39
CA THR A 12 7.14 -4.84 8.94
C THR A 12 6.36 -6.00 8.32
N ILE A 13 5.36 -5.67 7.50
CA ILE A 13 4.46 -6.65 6.88
C ILE A 13 4.65 -6.58 5.37
N LEU A 14 4.86 -7.74 4.74
CA LEU A 14 4.84 -7.89 3.29
C LEU A 14 3.47 -8.38 2.85
N ILE A 15 2.88 -7.70 1.86
CA ILE A 15 1.60 -8.07 1.26
C ILE A 15 1.82 -8.27 -0.23
N VAL A 16 1.38 -9.41 -0.75
CA VAL A 16 1.39 -9.71 -2.18
C VAL A 16 -0.04 -9.62 -2.68
N GLY A 17 -0.28 -8.76 -3.66
CA GLY A 17 -1.59 -8.50 -4.23
C GLY A 17 -1.55 -8.41 -5.75
N HIS A 18 -2.62 -7.90 -6.35
CA HIS A 18 -2.80 -7.78 -7.79
C HIS A 18 -2.72 -6.30 -8.25
N SER A 19 -2.69 -6.09 -9.56
CA SER A 19 -2.59 -4.76 -10.20
C SER A 19 -3.71 -3.79 -9.77
N ASN A 20 -4.87 -4.30 -9.39
CA ASN A 20 -6.01 -3.52 -8.89
C ASN A 20 -6.10 -3.46 -7.35
N THR A 21 -5.74 -4.53 -6.64
CA THR A 21 -5.90 -4.60 -5.17
C THR A 21 -4.74 -3.96 -4.41
N THR A 22 -3.52 -4.00 -4.94
CA THR A 22 -2.34 -3.37 -4.30
C THR A 22 -2.48 -1.84 -4.24
N PRO A 23 -2.85 -1.13 -5.33
CA PRO A 23 -3.11 0.31 -5.26
C PRO A 23 -4.31 0.66 -4.37
N ALA A 24 -5.38 -0.13 -4.42
CA ALA A 24 -6.57 0.09 -3.60
C ALA A 24 -6.27 -0.03 -2.09
N LEU A 25 -5.50 -1.03 -1.68
CA LEU A 25 -5.06 -1.17 -0.29
C LEU A 25 -4.16 -0.01 0.14
N THR A 26 -3.24 0.42 -0.74
CA THR A 26 -2.38 1.57 -0.49
C THR A 26 -3.20 2.84 -0.26
N ASN A 27 -4.18 3.12 -1.11
CA ASN A 27 -5.11 4.24 -0.97
C ASN A 27 -5.87 4.19 0.36
N PHE A 28 -6.37 3.01 0.74
CA PHE A 28 -7.08 2.83 1.99
C PHE A 28 -6.20 3.19 3.20
N LEU A 29 -4.95 2.71 3.21
CA LEU A 29 -3.99 2.99 4.29
C LEU A 29 -3.59 4.47 4.34
N LEU A 30 -3.54 5.14 3.18
CA LEU A 30 -3.29 6.58 3.08
C LEU A 30 -4.51 7.44 3.42
N LYS A 31 -5.72 6.86 3.38
CA LYS A 31 -7.01 7.56 3.44
C LYS A 31 -7.18 8.58 2.30
N GLU A 32 -6.63 8.25 1.13
CA GLU A 32 -6.64 9.09 -0.08
C GLU A 32 -6.86 8.23 -1.33
N ASP A 33 -7.66 8.69 -2.30
CA ASP A 33 -7.78 8.04 -3.62
C ASP A 33 -6.66 8.54 -4.57
N LYS A 34 -5.43 8.15 -4.27
CA LYS A 34 -4.22 8.64 -4.95
C LYS A 34 -3.80 7.79 -6.14
N PHE A 35 -3.93 6.47 -6.03
CA PHE A 35 -3.44 5.51 -7.02
C PHE A 35 -4.60 4.80 -7.72
N LYS A 36 -4.55 4.75 -9.04
CA LYS A 36 -5.47 3.93 -9.84
C LYS A 36 -4.93 2.52 -9.99
N SER A 37 -5.77 1.60 -10.44
CA SER A 37 -5.34 0.27 -10.85
C SER A 37 -4.19 0.38 -11.83
N LEU A 38 -3.18 -0.45 -11.64
CA LEU A 38 -2.07 -0.57 -12.56
C LEU A 38 -2.52 -1.32 -13.81
N ASP A 39 -1.86 -1.05 -14.93
CA ASP A 39 -1.95 -1.90 -16.10
C ASP A 39 -1.45 -3.32 -15.75
N GLU A 40 -2.05 -4.36 -16.34
CA GLU A 40 -1.69 -5.75 -16.04
C GLU A 40 -0.23 -6.08 -16.38
N SER A 41 0.38 -5.34 -17.31
CA SER A 41 1.78 -5.51 -17.69
C SER A 41 2.79 -4.95 -16.68
N VAL A 42 2.33 -4.26 -15.64
CA VAL A 42 3.21 -3.60 -14.65
C VAL A 42 3.52 -4.57 -13.51
N TYR A 43 4.76 -5.08 -13.48
CA TYR A 43 5.25 -6.03 -12.47
C TYR A 43 6.39 -5.51 -11.59
N ASN A 44 6.88 -4.31 -11.85
CA ASN A 44 8.10 -3.79 -11.23
C ASN A 44 7.87 -2.75 -10.14
N LYS A 45 6.64 -2.57 -9.66
CA LYS A 45 6.30 -1.55 -8.65
C LYS A 45 6.10 -2.14 -7.27
N ILE A 46 6.75 -1.54 -6.28
CA ILE A 46 6.59 -1.85 -4.86
C ILE A 46 6.11 -0.60 -4.14
N PHE A 47 5.00 -0.73 -3.41
CA PHE A 47 4.46 0.33 -2.56
C PHE A 47 4.96 0.11 -1.14
N VAL A 48 5.78 1.03 -0.66
CA VAL A 48 6.24 1.06 0.73
C VAL A 48 5.40 2.08 1.47
N VAL A 49 4.45 1.61 2.28
CA VAL A 49 3.58 2.46 3.10
C VAL A 49 4.09 2.46 4.53
N THR A 50 4.29 3.64 5.10
CA THR A 50 4.67 3.84 6.50
C THR A 50 3.54 4.56 7.22
N VAL A 51 3.00 3.94 8.27
CA VAL A 51 1.92 4.50 9.08
C VAL A 51 2.45 4.89 10.46
N ASN A 52 2.37 6.18 10.78
CA ASN A 52 2.78 6.75 12.06
C ASN A 52 1.57 7.46 12.70
N GLY A 53 0.84 6.73 13.55
CA GLY A 53 -0.36 7.25 14.19
C GLY A 53 -1.47 7.56 13.17
N SER A 54 -1.87 8.83 13.07
CA SER A 54 -2.88 9.28 12.11
C SER A 54 -2.32 9.60 10.72
N GLN A 55 -1.00 9.67 10.58
CA GLN A 55 -0.34 10.02 9.33
C GLN A 55 0.15 8.75 8.62
N ALA A 56 0.02 8.73 7.31
CA ALA A 56 0.57 7.69 6.46
C ALA A 56 1.34 8.32 5.30
N ALA A 57 2.49 7.75 4.98
CA ALA A 57 3.32 8.16 3.85
C ALA A 57 3.56 6.96 2.95
N VAL A 58 3.75 7.24 1.66
CA VAL A 58 4.01 6.21 0.65
C VAL A 58 5.27 6.57 -0.15
N LYS A 59 6.12 5.58 -0.36
CA LYS A 59 7.21 5.61 -1.33
C LYS A 59 6.98 4.50 -2.35
N ILE A 60 7.11 4.83 -3.63
CA ILE A 60 7.09 3.84 -4.70
C ILE A 60 8.54 3.50 -5.04
N LEU A 61 8.85 2.22 -5.12
CA LEU A 61 10.09 1.71 -5.68
C LEU A 61 9.77 1.07 -7.02
N GLU A 62 10.59 1.36 -8.02
CA GLU A 62 10.54 0.77 -9.35
C GLU A 62 11.92 0.17 -9.65
N TYR A 63 11.96 -0.97 -10.34
CA TYR A 63 13.21 -1.64 -10.73
C TYR A 63 13.17 -2.17 -12.16
#